data_AF-A0A0S8EVC2-F1
#
_entry.id   AF-A0A0S8EVC2-F1
#
_cell.length_a   1.000
_cell.length_b   1.000
_cell.length_c   1.000
_cell.angle_alpha   90.00
_cell.angle_beta   90.00
_cell.angle_gamma   90.00
#
_symmetry.space_group_name_H-M   'P 1'
#
loop_
_entity.id
_entity.type
_entity.pdbx_description
1 polymer ?
#
loop_
_entity_poly.entity_id
_entity_poly.type
_entity_poly.pdbx_seq_one_letter_code
_entity_poly.pdbx_strand_id
1 'polypeptide(L)'
;MQILDKGGFRILGDAFPAKWRDLVEAANPRGFYESTLVQGINYKTNPDPKSGVWLPPDKVSHVAVKIFADGLVKTDFAYIDRVVFTIRRWQDCEASQQRLDEIKSKHPEIDGFDINVHRAARLPKGYLWWKANFSLVKDMRTRGYPVAAVSYEALLADPEKIVDSVFRWFGAGDAIAAASAVEKSLQTQSQVEYADIDHHLGDVFDELYDTLDRNKKITAGLYQQWLDVDGRIDADIDRRLSSP
;
A
#
# COMPACT_ATOMS: atom_id res chain seq x y z
N MET A 1 4.09 -5.83 7.31
CA MET A 1 4.80 -7.12 7.15
C MET A 1 5.55 -7.53 8.41
N GLN A 2 6.50 -6.74 8.92
CA GLN A 2 7.23 -7.05 10.18
C GLN A 2 6.32 -7.35 11.38
N ILE A 3 5.25 -6.56 11.53
CA ILE A 3 4.21 -6.76 12.56
C ILE A 3 3.56 -8.15 12.44
N LEU A 4 3.26 -8.59 11.21
CA LEU A 4 2.64 -9.90 10.94
C LEU A 4 3.62 -11.05 11.19
N ASP A 5 4.89 -10.89 10.80
CA ASP A 5 5.97 -11.84 11.07
C ASP A 5 6.14 -12.06 12.59
N LYS A 6 6.25 -10.97 13.36
CA LYS A 6 6.36 -11.02 14.82
C LYS A 6 5.12 -11.58 15.50
N GLY A 7 3.96 -11.43 14.87
CA GLY A 7 2.72 -12.08 15.29
C GLY A 7 2.60 -13.56 14.89
N GLY A 8 3.59 -14.14 14.21
CA GLY A 8 3.64 -15.57 13.88
C GLY A 8 3.08 -15.96 12.51
N PHE A 9 2.79 -15.01 11.62
CA PHE A 9 2.41 -15.32 10.25
C PHE A 9 3.63 -15.66 9.40
N ARG A 10 3.51 -16.66 8.51
CA ARG A 10 4.54 -16.92 7.51
C ARG A 10 4.51 -15.79 6.47
N ILE A 11 5.65 -15.13 6.26
CA ILE A 11 5.75 -14.05 5.26
C ILE A 11 6.27 -14.59 3.92
N LEU A 12 5.60 -14.24 2.82
CA LEU A 12 6.15 -14.36 1.47
C LEU A 12 6.72 -13.01 1.01
N GLY A 13 8.03 -13.00 0.78
CA GLY A 13 8.81 -11.83 0.40
C GLY A 13 9.96 -11.55 1.35
N ASP A 14 10.84 -10.65 0.94
CA ASP A 14 12.06 -10.30 1.68
C ASP A 14 12.08 -8.81 1.96
N ALA A 15 12.60 -8.42 3.13
CA ALA A 15 12.71 -7.02 3.54
C ALA A 15 13.42 -6.15 2.48
N PHE A 16 14.49 -6.70 1.90
CA PHE A 16 15.29 -6.11 0.85
C PHE A 16 15.47 -7.15 -0.27
N PRO A 17 14.55 -7.24 -1.25
CA PRO A 17 14.78 -8.11 -2.39
C PRO A 17 15.95 -7.56 -3.22
N ALA A 18 16.69 -8.43 -3.92
CA ALA A 18 17.80 -8.03 -4.80
C ALA A 18 18.81 -7.05 -4.13
N LYS A 19 19.23 -5.99 -4.83
CA LYS A 19 20.19 -4.97 -4.35
C LYS A 19 19.52 -3.80 -3.61
N TRP A 20 18.26 -3.92 -3.20
CA TRP A 20 17.54 -2.80 -2.57
C TRP A 20 18.17 -2.35 -1.25
N ARG A 21 18.81 -3.25 -0.49
CA ARG A 21 19.48 -2.87 0.76
C ARG A 21 20.45 -1.70 0.54
N ASP A 22 21.30 -1.82 -0.47
CA ASP A 22 22.33 -0.83 -0.77
C ASP A 22 21.75 0.54 -1.17
N LEU A 23 20.52 0.57 -1.69
CA LEU A 23 19.81 1.79 -2.09
C LEU A 23 19.06 2.47 -0.96
N VAL A 24 18.25 1.70 -0.23
CA VAL A 24 17.18 2.27 0.60
C VAL A 24 17.35 1.99 2.08
N GLU A 25 18.36 1.25 2.53
CA GLU A 25 18.56 0.98 3.97
C GLU A 25 18.71 2.27 4.78
N ALA A 26 19.37 3.29 4.24
CA ALA A 26 19.48 4.60 4.90
C ALA A 26 18.12 5.33 5.03
N ALA A 27 17.17 5.07 4.14
CA ALA A 27 15.84 5.69 4.16
C ALA A 27 14.78 4.82 4.86
N ASN A 28 14.96 3.50 4.81
CA ASN A 28 14.12 2.50 5.44
C ASN A 28 15.02 1.32 5.92
N PRO A 29 15.54 1.41 7.16
CA PRO A 29 16.47 0.42 7.71
C PRO A 29 15.89 -0.99 7.86
N ARG A 30 14.57 -1.12 7.82
CA ARG A 30 13.88 -2.40 7.96
C ARG A 30 13.32 -2.94 6.63
N GLY A 31 13.57 -2.23 5.52
CA GLY A 31 13.16 -2.62 4.18
C GLY A 31 11.65 -2.53 3.94
N PHE A 32 11.23 -2.80 2.70
CA PHE A 32 9.85 -2.62 2.23
C PHE A 32 9.06 -3.93 2.09
N TYR A 33 9.69 -5.08 2.36
CA TYR A 33 9.10 -6.42 2.32
C TYR A 33 8.35 -6.72 1.03
N GLU A 34 9.07 -7.12 -0.01
CA GLU A 34 8.53 -7.31 -1.35
C GLU A 34 8.88 -8.68 -1.94
N SER A 35 8.12 -9.08 -2.95
CA SER A 35 8.30 -10.30 -3.71
C SER A 35 7.79 -10.12 -5.14
N THR A 36 7.95 -11.14 -5.99
CA THR A 36 7.34 -11.17 -7.32
C THR A 36 5.81 -11.12 -7.29
N LEU A 37 5.17 -11.44 -6.15
CA LEU A 37 3.71 -11.46 -5.98
C LEU A 37 3.09 -10.07 -5.75
N VAL A 38 3.88 -9.00 -5.64
CA VAL A 38 3.35 -7.64 -5.40
C VAL A 38 2.39 -7.17 -6.51
N GLN A 39 2.44 -7.79 -7.68
CA GLN A 39 1.59 -7.52 -8.84
C GLN A 39 0.32 -8.38 -8.91
N GLY A 40 0.04 -9.13 -7.86
CA GLY A 40 -1.12 -9.98 -7.71
C GLY A 40 -0.76 -11.46 -7.76
N ILE A 41 -1.67 -12.31 -7.29
CA ILE A 41 -1.52 -13.77 -7.29
C ILE A 41 -2.58 -14.38 -8.20
N ASN A 42 -2.16 -14.83 -9.37
CA ASN A 42 -3.01 -15.52 -10.32
C ASN A 42 -2.18 -16.52 -11.13
N TYR A 43 -2.79 -17.19 -12.10
CA TYR A 43 -2.10 -18.19 -12.94
C TYR A 43 -0.84 -17.67 -13.67
N LYS A 44 -0.69 -16.35 -13.87
CA LYS A 44 0.50 -15.77 -14.52
C LYS A 44 1.63 -15.44 -13.54
N THR A 45 1.30 -15.24 -12.26
CA THR A 45 2.24 -14.68 -11.27
C THR A 45 2.58 -15.62 -10.12
N ASN A 46 1.78 -16.68 -9.90
CA ASN A 46 2.07 -17.77 -8.97
C ASN A 46 3.13 -18.69 -9.59
N PRO A 47 4.36 -18.74 -9.03
CA PRO A 47 4.62 -19.58 -7.85
C PRO A 47 5.18 -18.85 -6.61
N ASP A 48 5.50 -19.60 -5.55
CA ASP A 48 6.28 -19.15 -4.39
C ASP A 48 7.56 -18.43 -4.85
N PRO A 49 7.82 -17.19 -4.38
CA PRO A 49 8.94 -16.36 -4.86
C PRO A 49 10.33 -16.96 -4.64
N LYS A 50 10.49 -17.88 -3.68
CA LYS A 50 11.79 -18.46 -3.31
C LYS A 50 12.00 -19.83 -3.95
N SER A 51 11.00 -20.69 -3.86
CA SER A 51 11.10 -22.08 -4.31
C SER A 51 10.67 -22.31 -5.75
N GLY A 52 9.91 -21.37 -6.35
CA GLY A 52 9.31 -21.57 -7.66
C GLY A 52 8.21 -22.62 -7.70
N VAL A 53 7.81 -23.16 -6.54
CA VAL A 53 6.74 -24.14 -6.42
C VAL A 53 5.38 -23.44 -6.46
N TRP A 54 4.46 -23.96 -7.27
CA TRP A 54 3.07 -23.50 -7.30
C TRP A 54 2.49 -23.43 -5.89
N LEU A 55 1.83 -22.33 -5.54
CA LEU A 55 1.10 -22.19 -4.28
C LEU A 55 -0.36 -22.63 -4.50
N PRO A 56 -0.80 -23.81 -4.04
CA PRO A 56 -2.21 -24.17 -4.11
C PRO A 56 -2.99 -23.34 -3.08
N PRO A 57 -4.12 -22.71 -3.44
CA PRO A 57 -4.92 -21.89 -2.51
C PRO A 57 -5.27 -22.59 -1.21
N ASP A 58 -5.61 -23.88 -1.26
CA ASP A 58 -5.98 -24.70 -0.10
C ASP A 58 -4.79 -25.11 0.79
N LYS A 59 -3.56 -24.80 0.38
CA LYS A 59 -2.32 -25.11 1.11
C LYS A 59 -1.58 -23.86 1.60
N VAL A 60 -2.13 -22.66 1.37
CA VAL A 60 -1.56 -21.39 1.82
C VAL A 60 -2.41 -20.74 2.91
N SER A 61 -2.51 -21.41 4.07
CA SER A 61 -3.14 -20.84 5.27
C SER A 61 -2.12 -20.13 6.16
N HIS A 62 -2.54 -19.06 6.85
CA HIS A 62 -1.68 -18.27 7.75
C HIS A 62 -0.42 -17.70 7.09
N VAL A 63 -0.52 -17.41 5.79
CA VAL A 63 0.52 -16.79 4.99
C VAL A 63 0.14 -15.33 4.73
N ALA A 64 1.08 -14.41 4.93
CA ALA A 64 0.92 -13.00 4.59
C ALA A 64 1.92 -12.58 3.50
N VAL A 65 1.44 -11.74 2.60
CA VAL A 65 2.21 -11.21 1.47
C VAL A 65 1.84 -9.76 1.25
N LYS A 66 2.82 -8.92 0.92
CA LYS A 66 2.57 -7.54 0.50
C LYS A 66 2.14 -7.54 -0.97
N ILE A 67 1.01 -6.90 -1.26
CA ILE A 67 0.51 -6.72 -2.63
C ILE A 67 0.19 -5.23 -2.83
N PHE A 68 0.55 -4.66 -3.98
CA PHE A 68 0.14 -3.31 -4.33
C PHE A 68 -1.34 -3.26 -4.72
N ALA A 69 -1.99 -2.10 -4.62
CA ALA A 69 -3.40 -1.95 -4.98
C ALA A 69 -3.73 -2.57 -6.35
N ASP A 70 -2.95 -2.22 -7.38
CA ASP A 70 -3.09 -2.76 -8.74
C ASP A 70 -2.82 -4.26 -8.86
N GLY A 71 -2.09 -4.83 -7.91
CA GLY A 71 -1.88 -6.26 -7.82
C GLY A 71 -3.08 -6.98 -7.20
N LEU A 72 -3.66 -6.39 -6.15
CA LEU A 72 -4.80 -6.99 -5.44
C LEU A 72 -6.02 -7.15 -6.35
N VAL A 73 -6.30 -6.14 -7.19
CA VAL A 73 -7.40 -6.19 -8.18
C VAL A 73 -7.21 -7.31 -9.22
N LYS A 74 -5.97 -7.81 -9.40
CA LYS A 74 -5.61 -8.90 -10.31
C LYS A 74 -5.41 -10.24 -9.61
N THR A 75 -5.44 -10.26 -8.27
CA THR A 75 -5.29 -11.48 -7.48
C THR A 75 -6.55 -12.32 -7.60
N ASP A 76 -6.42 -13.61 -7.89
CA ASP A 76 -7.55 -14.53 -7.90
C ASP A 76 -8.18 -14.61 -6.50
N PHE A 77 -9.51 -14.58 -6.44
CA PHE A 77 -10.25 -14.52 -5.16
C PHE A 77 -9.91 -15.68 -4.21
N ALA A 78 -9.49 -16.82 -4.75
CA ALA A 78 -9.06 -17.99 -3.98
C ALA A 78 -7.84 -17.74 -3.07
N TYR A 79 -7.03 -16.71 -3.33
CA TYR A 79 -5.88 -16.34 -2.48
C TYR A 79 -6.19 -15.20 -1.50
N ILE A 80 -7.45 -14.78 -1.39
CA ILE A 80 -7.86 -13.64 -0.55
C ILE A 80 -8.74 -14.13 0.58
N ASP A 81 -8.13 -14.40 1.74
CA ASP A 81 -8.89 -14.61 2.98
C ASP A 81 -9.28 -13.28 3.63
N ARG A 82 -8.28 -12.40 3.79
CA ARG A 82 -8.39 -11.13 4.50
C ARG A 82 -7.36 -10.15 3.98
N VAL A 83 -7.72 -8.88 3.90
CA VAL A 83 -6.82 -7.79 3.48
C VAL A 83 -6.66 -6.77 4.60
N VAL A 84 -5.43 -6.47 4.98
CA VAL A 84 -5.11 -5.27 5.77
C VAL A 84 -4.64 -4.20 4.80
N PHE A 85 -5.44 -3.15 4.71
CA PHE A 85 -5.15 -2.01 3.85
C PHE A 85 -4.56 -0.89 4.71
N THR A 86 -3.29 -0.58 4.48
CA THR A 86 -2.61 0.53 5.16
C THR A 86 -2.72 1.81 4.34
N ILE A 87 -3.24 2.86 4.94
CA ILE A 87 -3.31 4.20 4.33
C ILE A 87 -2.47 5.19 5.13
N ARG A 88 -1.98 6.22 4.46
CA ARG A 88 -1.26 7.35 5.06
C ARG A 88 -1.80 8.63 4.45
N ARG A 89 -1.70 9.76 5.14
CA ARG A 89 -1.95 11.07 4.54
C ARG A 89 -1.25 11.23 3.20
N TRP A 90 -1.94 11.82 2.23
CA TRP A 90 -1.43 11.94 0.86
C TRP A 90 -0.19 12.83 0.80
N GLN A 91 -0.14 13.88 1.64
CA GLN A 91 1.02 14.78 1.77
C GLN A 91 2.26 14.01 2.22
N ASP A 92 2.14 13.23 3.30
CA ASP A 92 3.26 12.45 3.84
C ASP A 92 3.68 11.32 2.88
N CYS A 93 2.73 10.79 2.10
CA CYS A 93 3.01 9.81 1.06
C CYS A 93 3.75 10.42 -0.14
N GLU A 94 3.36 11.63 -0.55
CA GLU A 94 4.02 12.38 -1.62
C GLU A 94 5.46 12.73 -1.25
N ALA A 95 5.69 13.31 -0.07
CA ALA A 95 7.03 13.60 0.42
C ALA A 95 7.91 12.34 0.51
N SER A 96 7.33 11.22 0.92
CA SER A 96 8.04 9.93 0.95
C SER A 96 8.41 9.43 -0.45
N GLN A 97 7.53 9.58 -1.43
CA GLN A 97 7.79 9.19 -2.82
C GLN A 97 8.81 10.10 -3.47
N GLN A 98 8.75 11.41 -3.25
CA GLN A 98 9.72 12.37 -3.76
C GLN A 98 11.12 12.08 -3.24
N ARG A 99 11.26 11.79 -1.94
CA ARG A 99 12.53 11.34 -1.36
C ARG A 99 13.03 10.04 -2.00
N LEU A 100 12.15 9.10 -2.30
CA LEU A 100 12.52 7.85 -2.98
C LEU A 100 13.00 8.11 -4.41
N ASP A 101 12.34 9.00 -5.15
CA ASP A 101 12.76 9.41 -6.49
C ASP A 101 14.13 10.10 -6.49
N GLU A 102 14.41 10.93 -5.48
CA GLU A 102 15.73 11.56 -5.29
C GLU A 102 16.83 10.53 -5.00
N ILE A 103 16.52 9.46 -4.26
CA ILE A 103 17.46 8.36 -4.03
C ILE A 103 17.69 7.59 -5.33
N LYS A 104 16.62 7.22 -6.04
CA LYS A 104 16.71 6.49 -7.32
C LYS A 104 17.47 7.27 -8.39
N SER A 105 17.29 8.58 -8.48
CA SER A 105 17.99 9.42 -9.46
C SER A 105 19.50 9.47 -9.24
N LYS A 106 19.99 9.20 -8.02
CA LYS A 106 21.42 9.09 -7.68
C LYS A 106 22.00 7.71 -7.97
N HIS A 107 21.15 6.71 -8.24
CA HIS A 107 21.54 5.31 -8.47
C HIS A 107 20.83 4.71 -9.69
N PRO A 108 21.01 5.28 -10.90
CA PRO A 108 20.33 4.81 -12.12
C PRO A 108 20.73 3.39 -12.53
N GLU A 109 21.86 2.88 -12.04
CA GLU A 109 22.39 1.54 -12.30
C GLU A 109 21.65 0.42 -11.57
N ILE A 110 20.85 0.75 -10.56
CA ILE A 110 20.10 -0.23 -9.78
C ILE A 110 18.67 -0.26 -10.29
N ASP A 111 18.43 -1.19 -11.22
CA ASP A 111 17.11 -1.52 -11.72
C ASP A 111 16.30 -2.21 -10.59
N GLY A 112 15.53 -1.42 -9.87
CA GLY A 112 14.52 -1.94 -8.96
C GLY A 112 13.33 -2.48 -9.76
N PHE A 113 12.62 -3.48 -9.23
CA PHE A 113 11.33 -3.95 -9.78
C PHE A 113 10.32 -2.81 -9.84
N ASP A 114 10.39 -1.99 -10.89
CA ASP A 114 9.56 -0.81 -11.03
C ASP A 114 9.18 -0.67 -12.50
N ILE A 115 8.19 -1.46 -12.88
CA ILE A 115 7.75 -1.65 -14.27
C ILE A 115 7.07 -0.36 -14.82
N ASN A 116 6.94 0.71 -14.02
CA ASN A 116 6.27 1.95 -14.43
C ASN A 116 7.00 3.26 -14.05
N VAL A 117 8.28 3.23 -13.63
CA VAL A 117 9.05 4.42 -13.19
C VAL A 117 8.90 5.62 -14.14
N HIS A 118 9.03 5.38 -15.45
CA HIS A 118 9.09 6.48 -16.42
C HIS A 118 7.74 7.17 -16.67
N ARG A 119 6.62 6.45 -16.51
CA ARG A 119 5.27 7.06 -16.63
C ARG A 119 4.83 7.69 -15.32
N ALA A 120 5.11 7.04 -14.19
CA ALA A 120 4.73 7.52 -12.86
C ALA A 120 5.55 8.75 -12.40
N ALA A 121 6.77 8.92 -12.89
CA ALA A 121 7.61 10.10 -12.58
C ALA A 121 7.01 11.43 -13.09
N ARG A 122 6.16 11.39 -14.14
CA ARG A 122 5.53 12.58 -14.73
C ARG A 122 4.17 12.94 -14.11
N LEU A 123 3.64 12.11 -13.23
CA LEU A 123 2.33 12.32 -12.63
C LEU A 123 2.46 12.97 -11.25
N PRO A 124 1.54 13.88 -10.87
CA PRO A 124 1.43 14.36 -9.49
C PRO A 124 1.32 13.17 -8.53
N LYS A 125 2.10 13.13 -7.45
CA LYS A 125 2.12 11.97 -6.55
C LYS A 125 0.81 11.80 -5.79
N GLY A 126 0.11 12.89 -5.50
CA GLY A 126 -1.27 12.87 -5.03
C GLY A 126 -2.21 12.05 -5.94
N TYR A 127 -2.02 12.07 -7.27
CA TYR A 127 -2.82 11.23 -8.17
C TYR A 127 -2.48 9.75 -8.02
N LEU A 128 -1.21 9.40 -7.89
CA LEU A 128 -0.79 8.01 -7.65
C LEU A 128 -1.36 7.51 -6.32
N TRP A 129 -1.34 8.35 -5.29
CA TRP A 129 -1.99 8.08 -4.01
C TRP A 129 -3.50 7.85 -4.22
N TRP A 130 -4.20 8.74 -4.91
CA TRP A 130 -5.63 8.59 -5.18
C TRP A 130 -5.94 7.28 -5.91
N LYS A 131 -5.25 7.01 -7.03
CA LYS A 131 -5.48 5.81 -7.84
C LYS A 131 -5.26 4.54 -7.03
N ALA A 132 -4.21 4.48 -6.19
CA ALA A 132 -3.97 3.32 -5.34
C ALA A 132 -5.08 3.10 -4.30
N ASN A 133 -5.46 4.15 -3.56
CA ASN A 133 -6.41 4.03 -2.47
C ASN A 133 -7.86 3.89 -2.96
N PHE A 134 -8.27 4.68 -3.95
CA PHE A 134 -9.64 4.62 -4.46
C PHE A 134 -9.90 3.35 -5.30
N SER A 135 -8.90 2.83 -6.03
CA SER A 135 -9.06 1.53 -6.71
C SER A 135 -9.31 0.40 -5.72
N LEU A 136 -8.68 0.43 -4.54
CA LEU A 136 -8.99 -0.52 -3.46
C LEU A 136 -10.43 -0.36 -2.95
N VAL A 137 -10.91 0.87 -2.75
CA VAL A 137 -12.31 1.12 -2.35
C VAL A 137 -13.29 0.58 -3.40
N LYS A 138 -13.02 0.79 -4.70
CA LYS A 138 -13.82 0.23 -5.80
C LYS A 138 -13.80 -1.30 -5.78
N ASP A 139 -12.62 -1.90 -5.62
CA ASP A 139 -12.46 -3.35 -5.63
C ASP A 139 -13.17 -4.01 -4.44
N MET A 140 -13.00 -3.45 -3.25
CA MET A 140 -13.70 -3.87 -2.03
C MET A 140 -15.21 -3.85 -2.20
N ARG A 141 -15.75 -2.77 -2.79
CA ARG A 141 -17.18 -2.62 -3.00
C ARG A 141 -17.73 -3.60 -4.05
N THR A 142 -16.90 -3.99 -5.02
CA THR A 142 -17.31 -4.84 -6.14
C THR A 142 -17.14 -6.33 -5.83
N ARG A 143 -16.00 -6.72 -5.24
CA ARG A 143 -15.64 -8.12 -4.97
C ARG A 143 -15.98 -8.57 -3.54
N GLY A 144 -16.12 -7.64 -2.59
CA GLY A 144 -16.67 -7.94 -1.27
C GLY A 144 -15.80 -8.82 -0.36
N TYR A 145 -14.49 -8.90 -0.58
CA TYR A 145 -13.59 -9.62 0.34
C TYR A 145 -13.41 -8.86 1.67
N PRO A 146 -13.11 -9.55 2.79
CA PRO A 146 -12.96 -8.91 4.09
C PRO A 146 -11.75 -7.97 4.15
N VAL A 147 -11.96 -6.73 4.59
CA VAL A 147 -10.90 -5.71 4.72
C VAL A 147 -10.91 -5.04 6.08
N ALA A 148 -9.71 -4.84 6.63
CA ALA A 148 -9.45 -3.91 7.72
C ALA A 148 -8.57 -2.76 7.19
N ALA A 149 -9.14 -1.54 7.13
CA ALA A 149 -8.38 -0.33 6.83
C ALA A 149 -7.70 0.18 8.10
N VAL A 150 -6.41 0.50 8.01
CA VAL A 150 -5.60 0.99 9.13
C VAL A 150 -4.79 2.17 8.64
N SER A 151 -4.99 3.35 9.24
CA SER A 151 -4.09 4.47 8.97
C SER A 151 -2.76 4.26 9.69
N TYR A 152 -1.70 4.75 9.06
CA TYR A 152 -0.36 4.77 9.62
C TYR A 152 -0.34 5.58 10.93
N GLU A 153 -1.06 6.68 10.95
CA GLU A 153 -1.19 7.61 12.06
C GLU A 153 -1.89 6.97 13.26
N ALA A 154 -3.00 6.24 13.05
CA ALA A 154 -3.69 5.54 14.13
C ALA A 154 -2.83 4.40 14.70
N LEU A 155 -2.14 3.65 13.84
CA LEU A 155 -1.22 2.59 14.25
C LEU A 155 -0.10 3.16 15.13
N LEU A 156 0.49 4.29 14.76
CA LEU A 156 1.54 4.92 15.56
C LEU A 156 1.01 5.57 16.83
N ALA A 157 -0.22 6.07 16.85
CA ALA A 157 -0.81 6.65 18.05
C ALA A 157 -0.99 5.60 19.14
N ASP A 158 -1.62 4.46 18.81
CA ASP A 158 -1.94 3.38 19.74
C ASP A 158 -1.71 2.00 19.10
N PRO A 159 -0.43 1.54 19.03
CA PRO A 159 -0.07 0.28 18.38
C PRO A 159 -0.79 -0.92 19.00
N GLU A 160 -0.90 -0.96 20.33
CA GLU A 160 -1.51 -2.07 21.06
C GLU A 160 -2.96 -2.25 20.65
N LYS A 161 -3.75 -1.16 20.68
CA LYS A 161 -5.17 -1.20 20.30
C LYS A 161 -5.37 -1.61 18.84
N ILE A 162 -4.60 -1.01 17.93
CA ILE A 162 -4.78 -1.26 16.49
C ILE A 162 -4.36 -2.70 16.15
N VAL A 163 -3.23 -3.16 16.66
CA VAL A 163 -2.74 -4.52 16.39
C VAL A 163 -3.63 -5.56 17.05
N ASP A 164 -4.06 -5.37 18.29
CA ASP A 164 -5.01 -6.28 18.97
C ASP A 164 -6.32 -6.41 18.18
N SER A 165 -6.89 -5.29 17.70
CA SER A 165 -8.11 -5.30 16.87
C SER A 165 -7.92 -6.13 15.59
N VAL A 166 -6.84 -5.90 14.85
CA VAL A 166 -6.53 -6.61 13.59
C VAL A 166 -6.28 -8.11 13.84
N PHE A 167 -5.54 -8.47 14.89
CA PHE A 167 -5.24 -9.86 15.20
C PHE A 167 -6.45 -10.64 15.72
N ARG A 168 -7.33 -10.00 16.50
CA ARG A 168 -8.64 -10.58 16.84
C ARG A 168 -9.49 -10.83 15.61
N TRP A 169 -9.45 -9.92 14.63
CA TRP A 169 -10.15 -10.08 13.36
C TRP A 169 -9.58 -11.21 12.49
N PHE A 170 -8.25 -11.39 12.50
CA PHE A 170 -7.62 -12.58 11.91
C PHE A 170 -8.03 -13.87 12.61
N GLY A 171 -8.23 -13.82 13.93
CA GLY A 171 -8.53 -14.98 14.77
C GLY A 171 -7.30 -15.85 15.07
N ALA A 172 -6.10 -15.34 14.82
CA ALA A 172 -4.83 -16.06 15.05
C ALA A 172 -3.65 -15.08 15.22
N GLY A 173 -2.57 -15.59 15.80
CA GLY A 173 -1.30 -14.88 15.99
C GLY A 173 -1.11 -14.26 17.38
N ASP A 174 0.10 -13.77 17.64
CA ASP A 174 0.49 -13.11 18.88
C ASP A 174 0.43 -11.59 18.73
N ALA A 175 -0.68 -11.00 19.18
CA ALA A 175 -0.91 -9.56 19.10
C ALA A 175 0.08 -8.75 19.96
N ILE A 176 0.54 -9.30 21.08
CA ILE A 176 1.47 -8.63 22.00
C ILE A 176 2.85 -8.53 21.35
N ALA A 177 3.36 -9.65 20.83
CA ALA A 177 4.61 -9.68 20.08
C ALA A 177 4.55 -8.81 18.82
N ALA A 178 3.42 -8.82 18.11
CA ALA A 178 3.19 -7.98 16.93
C ALA A 178 3.18 -6.48 17.27
N ALA A 179 2.50 -6.07 18.36
CA ALA A 179 2.46 -4.66 18.78
C ALA A 179 3.85 -4.15 19.21
N SER A 180 4.63 -5.01 19.89
CA SER A 180 6.01 -4.72 20.29
C SER A 180 6.97 -4.52 19.11
N ALA A 181 6.58 -4.96 17.91
CA ALA A 181 7.36 -4.78 16.68
C ALA A 181 7.19 -3.38 16.05
N VAL A 182 6.29 -2.54 16.58
CA VAL A 182 6.04 -1.21 16.04
C VAL A 182 7.11 -0.23 16.54
N GLU A 183 8.03 0.15 15.65
CA GLU A 183 9.12 1.09 15.94
C GLU A 183 8.74 2.51 15.50
N LYS A 184 8.15 3.32 16.39
CA LYS A 184 7.75 4.72 16.07
C LYS A 184 8.93 5.57 15.57
N SER A 185 10.14 5.28 16.02
CA SER A 185 11.38 5.96 15.62
C SER A 185 11.72 5.81 14.14
N LEU A 186 11.11 4.85 13.43
CA LEU A 186 11.30 4.68 11.98
C LEU A 186 10.39 5.59 11.14
N GLN A 187 9.52 6.39 11.77
CA GLN A 187 8.72 7.37 11.06
C GLN A 187 9.60 8.48 10.47
N THR A 188 9.60 8.60 9.15
CA THR A 188 10.44 9.58 8.43
C THR A 188 9.68 10.81 7.93
N GLN A 189 8.36 10.72 7.77
CA GLN A 189 7.51 11.86 7.41
C GLN A 189 6.33 11.92 8.38
N SER A 190 5.96 13.12 8.77
CA SER A 190 4.82 13.36 9.65
C SER A 190 4.37 14.79 9.47
N GLN A 191 3.08 14.97 9.19
CA GLN A 191 2.47 16.30 9.13
C GLN A 191 3.20 17.24 8.15
N VAL A 192 3.56 16.71 6.98
CA VAL A 192 4.14 17.53 5.91
C VAL A 192 3.08 18.53 5.47
N GLU A 193 3.40 19.82 5.61
CA GLU A 193 2.61 20.92 5.07
C GLU A 193 3.12 21.26 3.67
N TYR A 194 2.20 21.41 2.72
CA TYR A 194 2.51 21.90 1.38
C TYR A 194 2.02 23.34 1.25
N ALA A 195 2.86 24.21 0.68
CA ALA A 195 2.55 25.61 0.50
C ALA A 195 1.86 25.95 -0.85
N ASP A 196 1.75 25.01 -1.81
CA ASP A 196 1.48 25.40 -3.21
C ASP A 196 0.32 24.65 -3.94
N ILE A 197 -0.74 25.44 -4.17
CA ILE A 197 -1.71 25.67 -5.29
C ILE A 197 -2.13 24.60 -6.32
N ASP A 198 -1.43 23.50 -6.58
CA ASP A 198 -1.82 22.60 -7.70
C ASP A 198 -2.74 21.43 -7.30
N HIS A 199 -3.08 21.34 -6.02
CA HIS A 199 -3.98 20.30 -5.49
C HIS A 199 -5.38 20.83 -5.22
N HIS A 200 -6.04 21.30 -6.28
CA HIS A 200 -7.47 21.58 -6.28
C HIS A 200 -8.36 20.36 -5.89
N LEU A 201 -7.77 19.18 -5.71
CA LEU A 201 -8.41 17.94 -5.25
C LEU A 201 -8.00 17.53 -3.83
N GLY A 202 -7.11 18.28 -3.16
CA GLY A 202 -6.57 17.93 -1.84
C GLY A 202 -7.65 17.68 -0.79
N ASP A 203 -8.70 18.50 -0.77
CA ASP A 203 -9.85 18.33 0.13
C ASP A 203 -10.54 16.97 -0.05
N VAL A 204 -10.65 16.47 -1.29
CA VAL A 204 -11.26 15.16 -1.56
C VAL A 204 -10.32 14.03 -1.15
N PHE A 205 -9.00 14.24 -1.25
CA PHE A 205 -8.01 13.26 -0.78
C PHE A 205 -8.05 13.16 0.75
N ASP A 206 -8.15 14.30 1.44
CA ASP A 206 -8.34 14.36 2.89
C ASP A 206 -9.68 13.74 3.31
N GLU A 207 -10.77 13.93 2.55
CA GLU A 207 -12.07 13.30 2.80
C GLU A 207 -12.00 11.77 2.66
N LEU A 208 -11.32 11.26 1.63
CA LEU A 208 -11.09 9.82 1.46
C LEU A 208 -10.27 9.26 2.62
N TYR A 209 -9.16 9.93 2.98
CA TYR A 209 -8.33 9.53 4.10
C TYR A 209 -9.13 9.49 5.42
N ASP A 210 -9.84 10.58 5.76
CA ASP A 210 -10.59 10.69 7.01
C ASP A 210 -11.78 9.73 7.07
N THR A 211 -12.38 9.40 5.92
CA THR A 211 -13.41 8.35 5.82
C THR A 211 -12.85 6.98 6.16
N LEU A 212 -11.67 6.64 5.64
CA LEU A 212 -11.04 5.34 5.90
C LEU A 212 -10.47 5.26 7.32
N ASP A 213 -9.76 6.29 7.76
CA ASP A 213 -9.16 6.38 9.10
C ASP A 213 -10.20 6.26 10.21
N ARG A 214 -11.33 6.98 10.09
CA ARG A 214 -12.40 6.96 11.09
C ARG A 214 -13.47 5.90 10.85
N ASN A 215 -13.26 5.02 9.87
CA ASN A 215 -14.22 4.00 9.46
C ASN A 215 -15.64 4.58 9.23
N LYS A 216 -15.73 5.73 8.56
CA LYS A 216 -17.02 6.36 8.26
C LYS A 216 -17.76 5.57 7.19
N LYS A 217 -19.09 5.63 7.26
CA LYS A 217 -19.96 5.02 6.24
C LYS A 217 -19.79 5.74 4.89
N ILE A 218 -19.40 4.99 3.86
CA ILE A 218 -19.37 5.47 2.48
C ILE A 218 -20.80 5.46 1.92
N THR A 219 -21.40 6.64 1.76
CA THR A 219 -22.75 6.77 1.18
C THR A 219 -22.70 6.64 -0.35
N ALA A 220 -23.87 6.44 -0.98
CA ALA A 220 -23.95 6.40 -2.44
C ALA A 220 -23.51 7.73 -3.08
N GLY A 221 -23.93 8.87 -2.50
CA GLY A 221 -23.55 10.20 -2.98
C GLY A 221 -22.05 10.47 -2.85
N LEU A 222 -21.46 10.15 -1.71
CA LEU A 222 -20.02 10.28 -1.48
C LEU A 222 -19.21 9.42 -2.47
N TYR A 223 -19.63 8.17 -2.67
CA TYR A 223 -18.99 7.29 -3.64
C TYR A 223 -19.09 7.82 -5.07
N GLN A 224 -20.24 8.39 -5.46
CA GLN A 224 -20.40 9.01 -6.77
C GLN A 224 -19.48 10.21 -6.96
N GLN A 225 -19.37 11.08 -5.95
CA GLN A 225 -18.42 12.20 -5.97
C GLN A 225 -16.98 11.71 -6.19
N TRP A 226 -16.57 10.62 -5.53
CA TRP A 226 -15.25 10.03 -5.74
C TRP A 226 -15.09 9.42 -7.14
N LEU A 227 -16.12 8.79 -7.71
CA LEU A 227 -16.08 8.34 -9.11
C LEU A 227 -15.86 9.50 -10.08
N ASP A 228 -16.54 10.63 -9.87
CA ASP A 228 -16.40 11.80 -10.72
C ASP A 228 -14.99 12.41 -10.62
N VAL A 229 -14.41 12.43 -9.42
CA VAL A 229 -13.01 12.86 -9.20
C VAL A 229 -12.01 11.90 -9.86
N ASP A 230 -12.22 10.59 -9.76
CA ASP A 230 -11.39 9.59 -10.43
C ASP A 230 -11.40 9.77 -11.95
N GLY A 231 -12.58 10.03 -12.54
CA GLY A 231 -12.70 10.31 -13.97
C GLY A 231 -11.99 11.61 -14.40
N ARG A 232 -12.02 12.66 -13.56
CA ARG A 232 -11.27 13.90 -13.81
C ARG A 232 -9.76 13.69 -13.74
N ILE A 233 -9.29 12.88 -12.78
CA ILE A 233 -7.88 12.51 -12.65
C ILE A 233 -7.43 11.73 -13.89
N ASP A 234 -8.21 10.74 -14.33
CA ASP A 234 -7.87 9.95 -15.53
C ASP A 234 -7.77 10.84 -16.78
N ALA A 235 -8.71 11.76 -16.99
CA ALA A 235 -8.65 12.72 -18.09
C ALA A 235 -7.43 13.66 -18.01
N ASP A 236 -6.98 14.04 -16.80
CA ASP A 236 -5.78 14.86 -16.61
C ASP A 236 -4.49 14.06 -16.86
N ILE A 237 -4.43 12.81 -16.41
CA ILE A 237 -3.33 11.88 -16.68
C ILE A 237 -3.18 11.69 -18.20
N ASP A 238 -4.26 11.39 -18.91
CA ASP A 238 -4.23 11.18 -20.35
C ASP A 238 -3.73 12.42 -21.10
N ARG A 239 -4.15 13.62 -20.68
CA ARG A 239 -3.68 14.88 -21.26
C ARG A 239 -2.17 15.08 -21.05
N ARG A 240 -1.67 14.82 -19.83
CA ARG A 240 -0.25 14.95 -19.46
C ARG A 240 0.62 13.92 -20.19
N LEU A 241 0.15 12.69 -20.36
CA LEU A 241 0.89 11.63 -21.03
C LEU A 241 0.84 11.73 -22.57
N SER A 242 -0.17 12.41 -23.12
CA SER A 242 -0.28 12.67 -24.57
C SER A 242 0.46 13.93 -25.02
N SER A 243 0.94 14.74 -24.09
CA SER A 243 1.74 15.93 -24.38
C SER A 243 3.19 15.51 -24.64
N PRO A 244 3.81 15.92 -25.78
CA PRO A 244 5.18 15.56 -26.15
C PRO A 244 6.23 15.88 -25.07
#